data_AF-A0A2D4ENF8-F1
#
_entry.id   AF-A0A2D4ENF8-F1
#
_cell.length_a   1.000
_cell.length_b   1.000
_cell.length_c   1.000
_cell.angle_alpha   90.00
_cell.angle_beta   90.00
_cell.angle_gamma   90.00
#
_symmetry.space_group_name_H-M   'P 1'
#
loop_
_entity.id
_entity.type
_entity.pdbx_description
1 polymer ?
#
loop_
_entity_poly.entity_id
_entity_poly.type
_entity_poly.pdbx_seq_one_letter_code
_entity_poly.pdbx_strand_id
1 'polypeptide(L)'
;MPSLRWSLAWPDPQNSPEERIEAESIPSTTAPDLVESKQTGQSIFRRCLLNRLQQEYKGRDELRAHSLQAWICYVTFICNIFDYLRVNNMPMMALVNPVYDCFFRLAQPDSLQKEEEVDCLVLQLHRIGEQLEKMNSQRMDELFSLLRDGFLLQEGVSSLSQLLLLEIIEFRATDWKMTEAAQKYYYSEVTD
;
A
#
# COMPACT_ATOMS: atom_id res chain seq x y z
N MET A 1 2.24 -8.72 -22.97
CA MET A 1 1.73 -7.35 -22.79
C MET A 1 0.41 -7.38 -22.02
N PRO A 2 0.38 -7.08 -20.71
CA PRO A 2 -0.82 -7.14 -19.88
C PRO A 2 -1.38 -5.74 -19.53
N SER A 3 -1.39 -4.81 -20.50
CA SER A 3 -1.80 -3.40 -20.31
C SER A 3 -3.32 -3.17 -20.43
N LEU A 4 -4.16 -4.20 -20.43
CA LEU A 4 -5.62 -4.04 -20.69
C LEU A 4 -6.52 -4.49 -19.54
N ARG A 5 -5.97 -4.97 -18.42
CA ARG A 5 -6.77 -5.44 -17.27
C ARG A 5 -7.01 -4.37 -16.20
N TRP A 6 -6.32 -3.22 -16.26
CA TRP A 6 -6.28 -2.23 -15.17
C TRP A 6 -7.47 -1.25 -15.16
N SER A 7 -8.16 -1.04 -16.29
CA SER A 7 -9.25 -0.06 -16.37
C SER A 7 -10.57 -0.52 -15.72
N LEU A 8 -10.71 -1.80 -15.39
CA LEU A 8 -11.95 -2.40 -14.88
C LEU A 8 -11.97 -2.61 -13.35
N ALA A 9 -10.83 -2.49 -12.67
CA ALA A 9 -10.71 -2.80 -11.24
C ALA A 9 -10.81 -1.58 -10.32
N TRP A 10 -10.82 -0.36 -10.87
CA TRP A 10 -10.93 0.87 -10.11
C TRP A 10 -12.35 1.44 -10.28
N PRO A 11 -13.10 1.67 -9.19
CA PRO A 11 -14.41 2.29 -9.29
C PRO A 11 -14.24 3.69 -9.87
N ASP A 12 -14.96 3.96 -10.96
CA ASP A 12 -15.04 5.30 -11.53
C ASP A 12 -15.59 6.25 -10.45
N PRO A 13 -14.86 7.32 -10.08
CA PRO A 13 -15.34 8.29 -9.09
C PRO A 13 -16.64 8.97 -9.50
N GLN A 14 -17.08 8.82 -10.75
CA GLN A 14 -18.35 9.33 -11.27
C GLN A 14 -19.54 8.37 -11.08
N ASN A 15 -19.32 7.13 -10.63
CA ASN A 15 -20.37 6.11 -10.57
C ASN A 15 -20.56 5.52 -9.15
N SER A 16 -20.68 6.39 -8.15
CA SER A 16 -21.21 6.01 -6.83
C SER A 16 -22.74 5.90 -6.92
N PRO A 17 -23.37 4.77 -6.56
CA PRO A 17 -24.83 4.59 -6.63
C PRO A 17 -25.66 5.45 -5.67
N GLU A 18 -25.05 6.29 -4.84
CA GLU A 18 -25.70 6.95 -3.70
C GLU A 18 -26.46 8.25 -4.06
N GLU A 19 -26.45 8.73 -5.30
CA GLU A 19 -27.12 9.98 -5.70
C GLU A 19 -28.53 9.82 -6.28
N ARG A 20 -29.21 8.67 -6.09
CA ARG A 20 -30.52 8.40 -6.72
C ARG A 20 -31.67 8.02 -5.77
N ILE A 21 -31.75 8.63 -4.59
CA ILE A 21 -32.92 8.60 -3.68
C ILE A 21 -32.79 9.91 -2.87
N GLU A 22 -33.67 10.90 -2.78
CA GLU A 22 -35.12 11.09 -2.98
C GLU A 22 -35.32 12.61 -3.14
N ALA A 23 -36.10 13.05 -4.13
CA ALA A 23 -36.57 14.42 -4.23
C ALA A 23 -38.10 14.41 -4.27
N GLU A 24 -38.75 14.31 -3.11
CA GLU A 24 -40.17 14.67 -2.97
C GLU A 24 -40.58 14.98 -1.51
N SER A 25 -40.97 16.24 -1.28
CA SER A 25 -41.96 16.76 -0.29
C SER A 25 -41.67 16.88 1.24
N ILE A 26 -41.18 18.06 1.67
CA ILE A 26 -41.58 19.06 2.75
C ILE A 26 -42.30 18.58 4.07
N PRO A 27 -42.23 19.28 5.26
CA PRO A 27 -41.15 19.89 6.08
C PRO A 27 -41.14 19.40 7.57
N SER A 28 -40.10 19.75 8.36
CA SER A 28 -40.14 20.31 9.75
C SER A 28 -39.02 19.82 10.66
N THR A 29 -38.32 20.77 11.30
CA THR A 29 -37.52 20.66 12.54
C THR A 29 -36.04 20.21 12.40
N THR A 30 -35.20 21.19 12.08
CA THR A 30 -33.89 21.50 12.69
C THR A 30 -33.06 20.34 13.27
N ALA A 31 -32.36 19.59 12.41
CA ALA A 31 -31.19 18.75 12.75
C ALA A 31 -30.41 18.08 11.58
N PRO A 32 -30.86 18.01 10.30
CA PRO A 32 -30.15 17.22 9.28
C PRO A 32 -28.96 17.94 8.60
N ASP A 33 -28.99 19.28 8.49
CA ASP A 33 -28.02 20.03 7.67
C ASP A 33 -26.56 19.91 8.14
N LEU A 34 -26.31 19.68 9.43
CA LEU A 34 -24.95 19.52 9.98
C LEU A 34 -24.39 18.11 9.79
N VAL A 35 -25.24 17.10 9.60
CA VAL A 35 -24.83 15.71 9.37
C VAL A 35 -24.63 15.49 7.86
N GLU A 36 -25.53 16.01 7.03
CA GLU A 36 -25.41 15.96 5.56
C GLU A 36 -24.23 16.79 5.05
N SER A 37 -23.95 17.98 5.61
CA SER A 37 -22.78 18.77 5.22
C SER A 37 -21.45 18.11 5.60
N LYS A 38 -21.38 17.40 6.74
CA LYS A 38 -20.20 16.61 7.13
C LYS A 38 -20.01 15.37 6.26
N GLN A 39 -21.07 14.64 5.94
CA GLN A 39 -21.01 13.47 5.07
C GLN A 39 -20.67 13.86 3.61
N THR A 40 -21.25 14.96 3.12
CA THR A 40 -20.97 15.51 1.78
C THR A 40 -19.51 16.00 1.69
N GLY A 41 -19.02 16.72 2.70
CA GLY A 41 -17.63 17.19 2.74
C GLY A 41 -16.60 16.06 2.85
N GLN A 42 -16.88 15.03 3.66
CA GLN A 42 -16.04 13.84 3.77
C GLN A 42 -16.00 13.04 2.46
N SER A 43 -17.13 12.91 1.76
CA SER A 43 -17.21 12.27 0.45
C SER A 43 -16.41 13.03 -0.62
N ILE A 44 -16.50 14.37 -0.65
CA ILE A 44 -15.71 15.22 -1.56
C ILE A 44 -14.22 15.12 -1.28
N PHE A 45 -13.79 15.23 0.00
CA PHE A 45 -12.38 15.08 0.37
C PHE A 45 -11.83 13.72 -0.05
N ARG A 46 -12.56 12.64 0.27
CA ARG A 46 -12.18 11.27 -0.10
C ARG A 46 -12.04 11.12 -1.62
N ARG A 47 -12.99 11.67 -2.39
CA ARG A 47 -12.95 11.65 -3.86
C ARG A 47 -11.75 12.43 -4.40
N CYS A 48 -11.50 13.64 -3.91
CA CYS A 48 -10.35 14.45 -4.32
C CYS A 48 -9.02 13.77 -3.99
N LEU A 49 -8.92 13.18 -2.80
CA LEU A 49 -7.75 12.41 -2.36
C LEU A 49 -7.49 11.20 -3.28
N LEU A 50 -8.52 10.41 -3.56
CA LEU A 50 -8.40 9.25 -4.44
C LEU A 50 -8.06 9.64 -5.89
N ASN A 51 -8.66 10.73 -6.40
CA ASN A 51 -8.33 11.25 -7.73
C ASN A 51 -6.87 11.68 -7.82
N ARG A 52 -6.35 12.37 -6.78
CA ARG A 52 -4.95 12.78 -6.75
C ARG A 52 -4.01 11.57 -6.64
N LEU A 53 -4.32 10.61 -5.77
CA LEU A 53 -3.56 9.35 -5.65
C LEU A 53 -3.49 8.60 -6.98
N GLN A 54 -4.61 8.55 -7.71
CA GLN A 54 -4.68 7.88 -9.00
C GLN A 54 -3.85 8.59 -10.06
N GLN A 55 -3.79 9.93 -10.04
CA GLN A 55 -2.96 10.70 -10.95
C GLN A 55 -1.47 10.43 -10.71
N GLU A 56 -1.02 10.48 -9.46
CA GLU A 56 0.37 10.18 -9.09
C GLU A 56 0.72 8.71 -9.38
N TYR A 57 -0.21 7.78 -9.18
CA TYR A 57 -0.02 6.36 -9.52
C TYR A 57 0.30 6.13 -11.01
N LYS A 58 -0.38 6.88 -11.89
CA LYS A 58 -0.16 6.79 -13.34
C LYS A 58 1.23 7.29 -13.75
N GLY A 59 1.75 8.30 -13.04
CA GLY A 59 3.08 8.88 -13.26
C GLY A 59 4.20 8.26 -12.43
N ARG A 60 3.97 7.13 -11.75
CA ARG A 60 4.92 6.59 -10.74
C ARG A 60 6.33 6.30 -11.26
N ASP A 61 6.45 5.84 -12.51
CA ASP A 61 7.77 5.54 -13.09
C ASP A 61 8.55 6.84 -13.37
N GLU A 62 7.86 7.89 -13.80
CA GLU A 62 8.42 9.24 -13.96
C GLU A 62 8.77 9.86 -12.59
N LEU A 63 7.92 9.67 -11.59
CA LEU A 63 8.16 10.12 -10.21
C LEU A 63 9.44 9.50 -9.65
N ARG A 64 9.59 8.17 -9.77
CA ARG A 64 10.80 7.45 -9.35
C ARG A 64 12.05 7.88 -10.11
N ALA A 65 11.91 8.14 -11.42
CA ALA A 65 13.03 8.63 -12.24
C ALA A 65 13.45 10.06 -11.86
N HIS A 66 12.50 10.91 -11.44
CA HIS A 66 12.76 12.30 -11.08
C HIS A 66 13.30 12.44 -9.65
N SER A 67 12.72 11.73 -8.68
CA SER A 67 13.11 11.80 -7.28
C SER A 67 12.78 10.51 -6.55
N LEU A 68 13.83 9.82 -6.09
CA LEU A 68 13.70 8.61 -5.28
C LEU A 68 12.91 8.88 -3.99
N GLN A 69 13.23 9.99 -3.31
CA GLN A 69 12.54 10.38 -2.08
C GLN A 69 11.05 10.65 -2.32
N ALA A 70 10.69 11.32 -3.42
CA ALA A 70 9.29 11.59 -3.72
C ALA A 70 8.51 10.29 -3.98
N TRP A 71 9.15 9.32 -4.66
CA TRP A 71 8.60 7.99 -4.85
C TRP A 71 8.41 7.22 -3.53
N ILE A 72 9.42 7.20 -2.65
CA ILE A 72 9.31 6.57 -1.32
C ILE A 72 8.20 7.22 -0.48
N CYS A 73 8.11 8.55 -0.50
CA CYS A 73 7.04 9.29 0.17
C CYS A 73 5.66 8.92 -0.40
N TYR A 74 5.54 8.74 -1.71
CA TYR A 74 4.30 8.30 -2.35
C TYR A 74 3.90 6.88 -1.92
N VAL A 75 4.83 5.92 -1.92
CA VAL A 75 4.55 4.54 -1.47
C VAL A 75 4.13 4.52 -0.01
N THR A 76 4.85 5.25 0.84
CA THR A 76 4.50 5.39 2.26
C THR A 76 3.11 6.00 2.41
N PHE A 77 2.78 7.02 1.61
CA PHE A 77 1.48 7.67 1.65
C PHE A 77 0.34 6.74 1.24
N ILE A 78 0.47 6.00 0.13
CA ILE A 78 -0.60 5.08 -0.30
C ILE A 78 -0.81 3.93 0.71
N CYS A 79 0.27 3.44 1.33
CA CYS A 79 0.18 2.44 2.41
C CYS A 79 -0.52 3.02 3.65
N ASN A 80 -0.22 4.27 4.03
CA ASN A 80 -0.94 4.96 5.10
C ASN A 80 -2.43 5.11 4.79
N ILE A 81 -2.78 5.51 3.56
CA ILE A 81 -4.20 5.63 3.19
C ILE A 81 -4.88 4.26 3.23
N PHE A 82 -4.23 3.20 2.76
CA PHE A 82 -4.77 1.85 2.87
C PHE A 82 -5.04 1.44 4.32
N ASP A 83 -4.12 1.76 5.24
CA ASP A 83 -4.23 1.42 6.66
C ASP A 83 -5.29 2.25 7.41
N TYR A 84 -5.38 3.55 7.16
CA TYR A 84 -6.27 4.43 7.91
C TYR A 84 -7.66 4.59 7.27
N LEU A 85 -7.77 4.55 5.94
CA LEU A 85 -9.02 4.84 5.24
C LEU A 85 -9.87 3.57 5.14
N ARG A 86 -10.82 3.44 6.07
CA ARG A 86 -11.76 2.32 6.13
C ARG A 86 -13.16 2.72 5.63
N VAL A 87 -13.85 1.79 5.00
CA VAL A 87 -15.25 1.90 4.56
C VAL A 87 -16.02 0.79 5.26
N ASN A 88 -17.02 1.12 6.08
CA ASN A 88 -17.74 0.14 6.89
C ASN A 88 -16.81 -0.78 7.71
N ASN A 89 -15.78 -0.19 8.34
CA ASN A 89 -14.72 -0.87 9.08
C ASN A 89 -13.82 -1.82 8.26
N MET A 90 -13.96 -1.86 6.94
CA MET A 90 -13.13 -2.66 6.05
C MET A 90 -12.09 -1.81 5.30
N PRO A 91 -10.89 -2.35 4.99
CA PRO A 91 -9.94 -1.69 4.11
C PRO A 91 -10.57 -1.40 2.75
N MET A 92 -10.20 -0.30 2.12
CA MET A 92 -10.70 0.00 0.79
C MET A 92 -10.12 -0.95 -0.25
N MET A 93 -10.94 -1.89 -0.73
CA MET A 93 -10.54 -2.88 -1.75
C MET A 93 -9.88 -2.27 -2.99
N ALA A 94 -10.28 -1.05 -3.38
CA ALA A 94 -9.71 -0.34 -4.52
C ALA A 94 -8.19 -0.13 -4.37
N LEU A 95 -7.68 0.05 -3.14
CA LEU A 95 -6.27 0.34 -2.87
C LEU A 95 -5.39 -0.91 -2.81
N VAL A 96 -5.96 -2.11 -2.69
CA VAL A 96 -5.19 -3.36 -2.61
C VAL A 96 -4.25 -3.52 -3.81
N ASN A 97 -4.77 -3.35 -5.02
CA ASN A 97 -3.97 -3.52 -6.22
C ASN A 97 -2.87 -2.46 -6.36
N PRO A 98 -3.16 -1.14 -6.23
CA PRO A 98 -2.12 -0.12 -6.23
C PRO A 98 -1.02 -0.33 -5.19
N VAL A 99 -1.36 -0.78 -3.97
CA VAL A 99 -0.37 -1.07 -2.93
C VAL A 99 0.53 -2.23 -3.36
N TYR A 100 -0.07 -3.34 -3.82
CA TYR A 100 0.73 -4.45 -4.36
C TYR A 100 1.60 -4.00 -5.52
N ASP A 101 1.09 -3.20 -6.46
CA ASP A 101 1.87 -2.76 -7.62
C ASP A 101 3.09 -1.92 -7.20
N CYS A 102 2.97 -1.12 -6.14
CA CYS A 102 4.11 -0.44 -5.52
C CYS A 102 5.11 -1.44 -4.94
N PHE A 103 4.65 -2.44 -4.20
CA PHE A 103 5.53 -3.47 -3.63
C PHE A 103 6.23 -4.31 -4.69
N PHE A 104 5.51 -4.72 -5.75
CA PHE A 104 6.11 -5.40 -6.90
C PHE A 104 7.15 -4.54 -7.60
N ARG A 105 6.95 -3.21 -7.65
CA ARG A 105 7.95 -2.30 -8.19
C ARG A 105 9.19 -2.22 -7.30
N LEU A 106 9.00 -2.11 -5.98
CA LEU A 106 10.11 -2.08 -5.01
C LEU A 106 10.87 -3.42 -4.94
N ALA A 107 10.21 -4.53 -5.27
CA ALA A 107 10.82 -5.85 -5.33
C ALA A 107 11.54 -6.16 -6.66
N GLN A 108 11.60 -5.22 -7.61
CA GLN A 108 12.38 -5.42 -8.84
C GLN A 108 13.89 -5.35 -8.57
N PRO A 109 14.72 -6.02 -9.37
CA PRO A 109 16.15 -6.07 -9.14
C PRO A 109 16.82 -4.69 -9.02
N ASP A 110 16.45 -3.74 -9.87
CA ASP A 110 17.02 -2.38 -9.84
C ASP A 110 16.61 -1.58 -8.60
N SER A 111 15.50 -1.94 -7.95
CA SER A 111 15.06 -1.37 -6.69
C SER A 111 15.73 -2.02 -5.48
N LEU A 112 15.95 -3.33 -5.53
CA LEU A 112 16.63 -4.06 -4.44
C LEU A 112 18.11 -3.66 -4.27
N GLN A 113 18.71 -2.98 -5.25
CA GLN A 113 20.04 -2.37 -5.11
C GLN A 113 20.03 -1.02 -4.36
N LYS A 114 18.85 -0.43 -4.16
CA LYS A 114 18.69 0.85 -3.48
C LYS A 114 18.18 0.60 -2.08
N GLU A 115 19.07 0.73 -1.11
CA GLU A 115 18.79 0.47 0.30
C GLU A 115 17.55 1.23 0.82
N GLU A 116 17.38 2.49 0.42
CA GLU A 116 16.20 3.30 0.79
C GLU A 116 14.86 2.72 0.26
N GLU A 117 14.86 2.07 -0.90
CA GLU A 117 13.67 1.42 -1.45
C GLU A 117 13.37 0.10 -0.73
N VAL A 118 14.42 -0.64 -0.34
CA VAL A 118 14.31 -1.88 0.44
C VAL A 118 13.79 -1.58 1.84
N ASP A 119 14.35 -0.57 2.52
CA ASP A 119 13.89 -0.10 3.83
C ASP A 119 12.41 0.31 3.78
N CYS A 120 12.01 1.09 2.77
CA CYS A 120 10.61 1.45 2.56
C CYS A 120 9.72 0.22 2.41
N LEU A 121 10.10 -0.74 1.57
CA LEU A 121 9.35 -1.97 1.32
C LEU A 121 9.15 -2.78 2.60
N VAL A 122 10.24 -3.06 3.33
CA VAL A 122 10.21 -3.84 4.57
C VAL A 122 9.38 -3.14 5.63
N LEU A 123 9.56 -1.82 5.81
CA LEU A 123 8.76 -1.04 6.74
C LEU A 123 7.26 -1.10 6.44
N GLN A 124 6.87 -0.99 5.17
CA GLN A 124 5.45 -1.08 4.81
C GLN A 124 4.90 -2.50 4.97
N LEU A 125 5.69 -3.54 4.65
CA LEU A 125 5.28 -4.94 4.84
C LEU A 125 5.08 -5.27 6.33
N HIS A 126 5.93 -4.78 7.23
CA HIS A 126 5.73 -4.89 8.67
C HIS A 126 4.39 -4.32 9.13
N ARG A 127 3.99 -3.19 8.55
CA ARG A 127 2.78 -2.46 8.99
C ARG A 127 1.49 -3.04 8.43
N ILE A 128 1.46 -3.34 7.13
CA ILE A 128 0.22 -3.70 6.43
C ILE A 128 0.26 -5.06 5.74
N GLY A 129 1.38 -5.79 5.82
CA GLY A 129 1.58 -7.04 5.09
C GLY A 129 0.58 -8.14 5.47
N GLU A 130 0.37 -8.38 6.77
CA GLU A 130 -0.63 -9.37 7.24
C GLU A 130 -2.04 -9.03 6.74
N GLN A 131 -2.42 -7.75 6.81
CA GLN A 131 -3.71 -7.27 6.31
C GLN A 131 -3.84 -7.46 4.79
N LEU A 132 -2.78 -7.14 4.05
CA LEU A 132 -2.77 -7.25 2.60
C LEU A 132 -2.84 -8.72 2.14
N GLU A 133 -2.12 -9.61 2.83
CA GLU A 133 -2.16 -11.05 2.58
C GLU A 133 -3.55 -11.65 2.79
N LYS A 134 -4.26 -11.26 3.85
CA LYS A 134 -5.65 -11.68 4.08
C LYS A 134 -6.59 -11.29 2.94
N MET A 135 -6.27 -10.22 2.21
CA MET A 135 -7.06 -9.76 1.07
C MET A 135 -6.66 -10.46 -0.23
N ASN A 136 -5.40 -10.82 -0.41
CA ASN A 136 -4.92 -11.55 -1.58
C ASN A 136 -3.62 -12.33 -1.31
N SER A 137 -3.76 -13.55 -0.78
CA SER A 137 -2.61 -14.40 -0.43
C SER A 137 -1.75 -14.76 -1.64
N GLN A 138 -2.37 -15.01 -2.80
CA GLN A 138 -1.66 -15.37 -4.02
C GLN A 138 -0.67 -14.27 -4.45
N ARG A 139 -1.10 -13.00 -4.44
CA ARG A 139 -0.18 -11.89 -4.77
C ARG A 139 0.92 -11.73 -3.72
N MET A 140 0.64 -12.06 -2.46
CA MET A 140 1.68 -12.07 -1.43
C MET A 140 2.71 -13.18 -1.67
N ASP A 141 2.29 -14.37 -2.09
CA ASP A 141 3.19 -15.46 -2.48
C ASP A 141 4.08 -15.08 -3.66
N GLU A 142 3.49 -14.49 -4.69
CA GLU A 142 4.22 -13.99 -5.86
C GLU A 142 5.26 -12.92 -5.45
N LEU A 143 4.87 -11.97 -4.59
CA LEU A 143 5.79 -10.94 -4.09
C LEU A 143 6.96 -11.56 -3.32
N PHE A 144 6.68 -12.46 -2.38
CA PHE A 144 7.74 -13.09 -1.58
C PHE A 144 8.60 -14.08 -2.38
N SER A 145 8.11 -14.60 -3.51
CA SER A 145 8.97 -15.29 -4.47
C SER A 145 10.03 -14.36 -5.02
N LEU A 146 9.64 -13.14 -5.44
CA LEU A 146 10.59 -12.14 -5.95
C LEU A 146 11.61 -11.69 -4.89
N LEU A 147 11.18 -11.55 -3.64
CA LEU A 147 12.10 -11.19 -2.54
C LEU A 147 13.13 -12.29 -2.29
N ARG A 148 12.72 -13.56 -2.34
CA ARG A 148 13.64 -14.70 -2.22
C ARG A 148 14.59 -14.77 -3.40
N ASP A 149 14.09 -14.56 -4.62
CA ASP A 149 14.95 -14.53 -5.82
C ASP A 149 15.96 -13.38 -5.75
N GLY A 150 15.52 -12.20 -5.32
CA GLY A 150 16.38 -11.05 -5.08
C GLY A 150 17.44 -11.31 -4.01
N PHE A 151 17.07 -11.98 -2.92
CA PHE A 151 18.02 -12.35 -1.87
C PHE A 151 19.04 -13.41 -2.31
N LEU A 152 18.60 -14.43 -3.06
CA LEU A 152 19.43 -15.59 -3.41
C LEU A 152 20.27 -15.40 -4.68
N LEU A 153 19.73 -14.70 -5.68
CA LEU A 153 20.28 -14.68 -7.04
C LEU A 153 20.89 -13.34 -7.43
N GLN A 154 20.54 -12.24 -6.74
CA GLN A 154 20.94 -10.91 -7.16
C GLN A 154 22.32 -10.52 -6.62
N GLU A 155 23.20 -10.10 -7.52
CA GLU A 155 24.49 -9.52 -7.16
C GLU A 155 24.36 -8.01 -6.86
N GLY A 156 25.20 -7.51 -5.96
CA GLY A 156 25.29 -6.08 -5.63
C GLY A 156 24.23 -5.55 -4.66
N VAL A 157 23.45 -6.42 -4.00
CA VAL A 157 22.57 -6.05 -2.89
C VAL A 157 23.44 -5.69 -1.67
N SER A 158 23.16 -4.56 -1.01
CA SER A 158 23.94 -4.15 0.17
C SER A 158 23.74 -5.13 1.33
N SER A 159 24.72 -5.23 2.25
CA SER A 159 24.60 -6.10 3.42
C SER A 159 23.38 -5.76 4.28
N LEU A 160 23.05 -4.47 4.42
CA LEU A 160 21.85 -4.05 5.13
C LEU A 160 20.58 -4.48 4.38
N SER A 161 20.52 -4.29 3.06
CA SER A 161 19.39 -4.73 2.26
C SER A 161 19.19 -6.24 2.33
N GLN A 162 20.28 -7.04 2.31
CA GLN A 162 20.22 -8.48 2.52
C GLN A 162 19.67 -8.84 3.90
N LEU A 163 20.11 -8.14 4.94
CA LEU A 163 19.63 -8.36 6.31
C LEU A 163 18.13 -8.06 6.44
N LEU A 164 17.68 -6.93 5.89
CA LEU A 164 16.27 -6.52 5.88
C LEU A 164 15.40 -7.50 5.09
N LEU A 165 15.87 -7.97 3.93
CA LEU A 165 15.16 -8.97 3.13
C LEU A 165 15.05 -10.31 3.86
N LEU A 166 16.11 -10.76 4.52
CA LEU A 166 16.09 -12.00 5.30
C LEU A 166 15.10 -11.88 6.47
N GLU A 167 15.16 -10.76 7.19
CA GLU A 167 14.28 -10.46 8.32
C GLU A 167 12.81 -10.52 7.89
N ILE A 168 12.42 -9.81 6.82
CA ILE A 168 11.01 -9.79 6.40
C ILE A 168 10.52 -11.16 5.87
N ILE A 169 11.41 -11.94 5.23
CA ILE A 169 11.12 -13.30 4.79
C ILE A 169 10.84 -14.20 6.00
N GLU A 170 11.66 -14.12 7.04
CA GLU A 170 11.46 -14.84 8.30
C GLU A 170 10.19 -14.38 9.01
N PHE A 171 9.96 -13.06 9.09
CA PHE A 171 8.80 -12.47 9.73
C PHE A 171 7.48 -12.94 9.11
N ARG A 172 7.41 -13.05 7.78
CA ARG A 172 6.23 -13.65 7.12
C ARG A 172 6.12 -15.15 7.40
N ALA A 173 7.24 -15.88 7.41
CA ALA A 173 7.25 -17.33 7.65
C ALA A 173 6.74 -17.69 9.07
N THR A 174 6.75 -16.74 10.00
CA THR A 174 6.27 -16.87 11.37
C THR A 174 4.88 -16.23 11.56
N ASP A 175 4.06 -16.19 10.51
CA ASP A 175 2.72 -15.60 10.49
C ASP A 175 2.70 -14.11 10.89
N TRP A 176 3.65 -13.33 10.34
CA TRP A 176 3.81 -11.89 10.60
C TRP A 176 4.06 -11.57 12.08
N LYS A 177 4.88 -12.39 12.74
CA LYS A 177 5.25 -12.22 14.15
C LYS A 177 6.75 -12.27 14.33
N MET A 178 7.26 -11.36 15.14
CA MET A 178 8.66 -11.34 15.50
C MET A 178 8.93 -12.42 16.56
N THR A 179 9.86 -13.33 16.28
CA THR A 179 10.29 -14.34 17.26
C THR A 179 11.33 -13.76 18.20
N GLU A 180 11.50 -14.33 19.40
CA GLU A 180 12.54 -13.89 20.33
C GLU A 180 13.96 -14.08 19.75
N ALA A 181 14.16 -15.14 18.96
CA ALA A 181 15.43 -15.40 18.29
C ALA A 181 15.72 -14.35 17.20
N ALA A 182 14.73 -14.02 16.35
CA ALA A 182 14.84 -12.97 15.34
C ALA A 182 15.06 -11.61 15.99
N GLN A 183 14.29 -11.27 17.03
CA GLN A 183 14.45 -10.02 17.77
C GLN A 183 15.89 -9.86 18.28
N LYS A 184 16.48 -10.92 18.81
CA LYS A 184 17.86 -10.92 19.26
C LYS A 184 18.83 -10.78 18.08
N TYR A 185 18.64 -11.55 17.02
CA TYR A 185 19.57 -11.56 15.88
C TYR A 185 19.60 -10.23 15.11
N TYR A 186 18.44 -9.61 14.86
CA TYR A 186 18.35 -8.39 14.05
C TYR A 186 18.43 -7.09 14.87
N TYR A 187 18.05 -7.10 16.15
CA TYR A 187 17.90 -5.87 16.96
C TYR A 187 18.64 -5.87 18.29
N SER A 188 19.21 -7.00 18.76
CA SER A 188 20.11 -6.93 19.91
C SER A 188 21.52 -6.60 19.42
N GLU A 189 22.08 -5.52 19.93
CA GLU A 189 23.47 -5.18 19.66
C GLU A 189 24.37 -6.34 20.14
N VAL A 190 25.04 -7.00 19.20
CA VAL A 190 26.39 -7.51 19.49
C VAL A 190 27.32 -6.40 19.05
N THR A 191 27.40 -5.37 19.89
CA THR A 191 28.51 -4.41 19.89
C THR A 191 29.74 -5.18 20.36
N ASP A 192 30.60 -5.57 19.42
CA ASP A 192 32.02 -5.83 19.69
C ASP A 192 32.80 -4.50 19.63
#